data_AF-A0A0Q9Q009-F1
#
_entry.id   AF-A0A0Q9Q009-F1
#
_cell.length_a   1.000
_cell.length_b   1.000
_cell.length_c   1.000
_cell.angle_alpha   90.00
_cell.angle_beta   90.00
_cell.angle_gamma   90.00
#
_symmetry.space_group_name_H-M   'P 1'
#
loop_
_entity.id
_entity.type
_entity.pdbx_description
1 polymer ?
#
loop_
_entity_poly.entity_id
_entity_poly.type
_entity_poly.pdbx_seq_one_letter_code
_entity_poly.pdbx_strand_id
1 'polypeptide(L)' 'MAAGHGNTPAAWTAVAVAMLGFVVGSVALLQVPTQMTLLWIGIIVAVVAFPLFLVLSKLGFNTSEH' A
#
# COMPACT_ATOMS: atom_id res chain seq x y z
N MET A 1 6.36 -19.25 -6.37
CA MET A 1 5.71 -18.29 -5.44
C MET A 1 6.21 -18.65 -4.05
N ALA A 2 6.68 -17.68 -3.26
CA ALA A 2 7.22 -17.97 -1.93
C ALA A 2 6.10 -18.60 -1.07
N ALA A 3 6.33 -19.82 -0.60
CA ALA A 3 5.36 -20.62 0.15
C ALA A 3 5.24 -20.17 1.62
N GLY A 4 5.08 -18.88 1.87
CA GLY A 4 4.95 -18.36 3.23
C GLY A 4 3.98 -17.20 3.28
N HIS A 5 3.03 -17.27 4.24
CA HIS A 5 2.23 -16.18 4.84
C HIS A 5 1.56 -15.17 3.91
N GLY A 6 0.23 -15.06 3.99
CA GLY A 6 -0.51 -13.94 3.40
C GLY A 6 -0.32 -13.76 1.89
N ASN A 7 0.01 -14.82 1.15
CA ASN A 7 0.19 -14.76 -0.31
C ASN A 7 -1.17 -14.72 -1.04
N THR A 8 -2.00 -13.74 -0.71
CA THR A 8 -3.33 -13.52 -1.27
C THR A 8 -3.30 -12.29 -2.19
N PRO A 9 -4.17 -12.21 -3.21
CA PRO A 9 -4.28 -11.01 -4.04
C PRO A 9 -4.57 -9.74 -3.22
N ALA A 10 -5.40 -9.83 -2.18
CA ALA A 10 -5.68 -8.71 -1.29
C ALA A 10 -4.43 -8.19 -0.57
N ALA A 11 -3.61 -9.10 -0.02
CA ALA A 11 -2.41 -8.75 0.71
C ALA A 11 -1.34 -8.12 -0.20
N TRP A 12 -1.05 -8.71 -1.35
CA TRP A 12 -0.06 -8.14 -2.28
C TRP A 12 -0.50 -6.81 -2.89
N THR A 13 -1.79 -6.63 -3.13
CA THR A 13 -2.33 -5.33 -3.56
C THR A 13 -2.12 -4.27 -2.49
N ALA A 14 -2.42 -4.59 -1.23
CA ALA A 14 -2.21 -3.66 -0.12
C ALA A 14 -0.73 -3.29 0.05
N VAL A 15 0.17 -4.28 -0.03
CA VAL A 15 1.63 -4.05 0.04
C VAL A 15 2.10 -3.17 -1.11
N ALA A 16 1.65 -3.42 -2.34
CA ALA A 16 2.04 -2.63 -3.50
C ALA A 16 1.60 -1.16 -3.36
N VAL A 17 0.37 -0.92 -2.91
CA VAL A 17 -0.15 0.44 -2.68
C VAL A 17 0.58 1.14 -1.53
N ALA A 18 0.85 0.43 -0.43
CA ALA A 18 1.62 0.96 0.68
C ALA A 18 3.05 1.34 0.26
N MET A 19 3.71 0.49 -0.52
CA MET A 19 5.04 0.75 -1.07
C MET A 19 5.05 1.94 -2.04
N LEU A 20 4.02 2.09 -2.87
CA LEU A 20 3.90 3.26 -3.75
C LEU A 20 3.79 4.56 -2.93
N GLY A 21 2.93 4.59 -1.91
CA GLY A 21 2.80 5.74 -1.02
C GLY A 21 4.11 6.04 -0.28
N PHE A 22 4.79 5.01 0.22
CA PHE A 22 6.09 5.12 0.86
C PHE A 22 7.14 5.74 -0.07
N VAL A 23 7.31 5.22 -1.29
CA VAL A 23 8.27 5.76 -2.27
C VAL A 23 7.97 7.22 -2.61
N VAL A 24 6.71 7.55 -2.89
CA VAL A 24 6.29 8.94 -3.18
C VAL A 24 6.59 9.85 -1.99
N GLY A 25 6.27 9.42 -0.77
CA GLY A 25 6.56 10.17 0.46
C GLY A 25 8.06 10.34 0.70
N SER A 26 8.86 9.29 0.52
CA SER A 26 10.33 9.35 0.67
C SER A 26 10.97 10.32 -0.32
N VAL A 27 10.53 10.33 -1.58
CA VAL A 27 11.02 11.31 -2.57
C VAL A 27 10.65 12.74 -2.17
N ALA A 28 9.42 12.96 -1.66
CA ALA A 28 9.00 14.27 -1.18
C ALA A 28 9.80 14.75 0.05
N LEU A 29 10.17 13.85 0.96
CA LEU A 29 10.98 14.16 2.15
C LEU A 29 12.35 14.76 1.78
N LEU A 30 12.94 14.38 0.64
CA LEU A 30 14.21 14.95 0.14
C LEU A 30 14.10 16.43 -0.23
N GLN A 31 12.88 16.96 -0.34
CA GLN A 31 12.60 18.31 -0.82
C GLN A 31 11.73 19.10 0.18
N VAL A 32 11.70 18.69 1.44
CA VAL A 32 11.00 19.44 2.50
C VAL A 32 11.76 20.72 2.81
N PRO A 33 11.08 21.88 2.95
CA PRO A 33 9.63 22.07 3.03
C PRO A 33 8.94 22.43 1.70
N THR A 34 9.61 22.34 0.55
CA THR A 34 9.05 22.77 -0.73
C THR A 34 7.96 21.81 -1.25
N GLN A 35 8.12 20.50 -1.06
CA GLN A 35 7.18 19.46 -1.56
C GLN A 35 6.22 18.91 -0.50
N MET A 36 5.67 19.77 0.37
CA MET A 36 4.73 19.31 1.40
C MET A 36 3.48 18.65 0.83
N THR A 37 2.96 19.13 -0.32
CA THR A 37 1.79 18.52 -0.97
C THR A 37 2.08 17.07 -1.39
N LEU A 38 3.24 16.82 -2.00
CA LEU A 38 3.62 15.46 -2.44
C LEU A 38 3.85 14.52 -1.25
N LEU A 39 4.42 15.04 -0.16
CA LEU A 39 4.56 14.29 1.10
C LEU A 39 3.19 13.81 1.61
N TRP A 40 2.20 14.71 1.66
CA TRP A 40 0.85 14.36 2.08
C TRP A 40 0.17 13.37 1.15
N ILE A 41 0.39 13.48 -0.17
CA ILE A 41 -0.09 12.48 -1.14
C ILE A 41 0.50 11.10 -0.82
N GLY A 42 1.82 11.01 -0.61
CA GLY A 42 2.47 9.74 -0.25
C GLY A 42 1.90 9.13 1.03
N ILE A 43 1.68 9.95 2.07
CA ILE A 43 1.06 9.53 3.34
C ILE A 43 -0.36 9.00 3.10
N ILE A 44 -1.20 9.74 2.37
CA ILE A 44 -2.59 9.34 2.10
C ILE A 44 -2.62 8.02 1.35
N VAL A 45 -1.78 7.85 0.31
CA VAL A 45 -1.70 6.59 -0.45
C VAL A 45 -1.29 5.43 0.44
N ALA A 46 -0.29 5.61 1.31
CA ALA A 46 0.14 4.58 2.24
C ALA A 46 -0.96 4.20 3.24
N VAL A 47 -1.69 5.19 3.78
CA VAL A 47 -2.80 4.96 4.72
C VAL A 47 -3.98 4.25 4.05
N VAL A 48 -4.30 4.59 2.79
CA VAL A 48 -5.41 3.98 2.02
C VAL A 48 -5.18 2.48 1.73
N ALA A 49 -3.94 1.99 1.80
CA ALA A 49 -3.65 0.57 1.61
C ALA A 49 -4.41 -0.34 2.60
N PHE A 50 -4.63 0.12 3.85
CA PHE A 50 -5.35 -0.66 4.85
C PHE A 50 -6.86 -0.81 4.55
N PRO A 51 -7.65 0.26 4.34
CA PRO A 51 -9.05 0.11 3.96
C PRO A 51 -9.19 -0.63 2.62
N LEU A 52 -8.27 -0.47 1.67
CA LEU A 52 -8.25 -1.26 0.43
C LEU A 52 -8.14 -2.76 0.72
N PHE A 53 -7.23 -3.18 1.60
CA PHE A 53 -7.13 -4.57 2.04
C PHE A 53 -8.45 -5.09 2.63
N LEU A 54 -9.10 -4.30 3.49
CA LEU A 54 -10.37 -4.69 4.11
C LEU A 54 -11.46 -4.89 3.05
N VAL A 55 -11.57 -3.98 2.07
CA VAL A 55 -12.52 -4.10 0.95
C VAL A 55 -12.24 -5.35 0.14
N LEU A 56 -10.99 -5.57 -0.29
CA LEU A 56 -10.61 -6.75 -1.08
C LEU A 56 -10.84 -8.05 -0.31
N SER A 57 -10.60 -8.05 1.01
CA SER A 57 -10.90 -9.19 1.88
C SER A 57 -12.39 -9.50 1.93
N LYS A 58 -13.25 -8.47 1.99
CA LYS A 58 -14.72 -8.64 1.96
C LYS A 58 -15.22 -9.12 0.60
N LEU A 59 -14.51 -8.80 -0.48
CA LEU A 59 -14.79 -9.29 -1.83
C LEU A 59 -14.27 -10.72 -2.09
N GLY A 60 -13.64 -11.36 -1.10
CA GLY A 60 -13.14 -12.74 -1.22
C GLY A 60 -11.71 -12.87 -1.74
N PHE A 61 -10.99 -11.77 -1.97
CA PHE A 61 -9.61 -11.80 -2.49
C PHE A 61 -8.54 -12.06 -1.43
N ASN A 62 -8.92 -12.28 -0.17
CA ASN A 62 -8.00 -12.64 0.90
C ASN A 62 -7.95 -14.16 1.15
N THR A 63 -8.10 -14.94 0.09
CA THR A 63 -7.85 -16.38 0.10
C THR A 63 -6.59 -16.66 -0.71
N SER A 64 -5.81 -17.63 -0.27
CA SER A 64 -4.73 -18.21 -1.06
C SER A 64 -5.28 -19.52 -1.61
N GLU A 65 -5.90 -19.48 -2.79
CA GLU A 65 -6.25 -20.73 -3.47
C GLU A 65 -4.95 -21.39 -3.92
N HIS A 66 -4.64 -22.50 -3.24
CA HIS A 66 -3.69 -23.50 -3.65
C HIS A 66 -4.41 -24.83 -3.67
#